data_AF-A0A7Z0AXV5-F1
#
_entry.id   AF-A0A7Z0AXV5-F1
#
_cell.length_a   1.000
_cell.length_b   1.000
_cell.length_c   1.000
_cell.angle_alpha   90.00
_cell.angle_beta   90.00
_cell.angle_gamma   90.00
#
_symmetry.space_group_name_H-M   'P 1'
#
loop_
_entity.id
_entity.type
_entity.pdbx_description
1 polymer ?
#
loop_
_entity_poly.entity_id
_entity_poly.type
_entity_poly.pdbx_seq_one_letter_code
_entity_poly.pdbx_strand_id
1 'polypeptide(L)'
;MLEGELDVNIEGTTHTFRAGETLYLQRGTAHQLINRSDATARYLVICAPAGFDEFVEICADLLAAPYETAPPSDASKQKMRDAAPRFGITLLPPQNVALTPA
;
A
#
# COMPACT_ATOMS: atom_id res chain seq x y z
N MET A 1 2.45 -1.03 -12.72
CA MET A 1 1.69 0.24 -12.71
C MET A 1 0.81 0.30 -13.94
N LEU A 2 -0.47 0.64 -13.81
CA LEU A 2 -1.37 0.75 -14.96
C LEU A 2 -1.47 2.22 -15.43
N GLU A 3 -1.73 3.15 -14.52
CA GLU A 3 -1.90 4.58 -14.80
C GLU A 3 -1.38 5.43 -13.62
N GLY A 4 -0.85 6.62 -13.90
CA GLY A 4 -0.32 7.56 -12.89
C GLY A 4 1.10 7.27 -12.43
N GLU A 5 1.44 7.76 -11.24
CA GLU A 5 2.71 7.51 -10.56
C GLU A 5 2.54 7.29 -9.04
N LEU A 6 3.48 6.57 -8.43
CA LEU A 6 3.58 6.39 -6.98
C LEU A 6 5.02 6.65 -6.54
N ASP A 7 5.19 7.24 -5.36
CA ASP A 7 6.44 7.13 -4.63
C ASP A 7 6.46 5.79 -3.90
N VAL A 8 7.47 4.98 -4.19
CA VAL A 8 7.69 3.68 -3.55
C VAL A 8 8.98 3.76 -2.74
N ASN A 9 8.83 3.75 -1.42
CA ASN A 9 9.97 3.56 -0.53
C ASN A 9 10.27 2.06 -0.41
N ILE A 10 11.53 1.68 -0.59
CA ILE A 10 12.05 0.32 -0.44
C ILE A 10 13.30 0.42 0.42
N GLU A 11 13.25 -0.14 1.64
CA GLU A 11 14.38 -0.13 2.58
C GLU A 11 15.01 1.27 2.78
N GLY A 12 14.18 2.31 2.87
CA GLY A 12 14.63 3.69 3.07
C GLY A 12 15.05 4.42 1.79
N THR A 13 15.02 3.80 0.62
CA THR A 13 15.25 4.47 -0.67
C THR A 13 13.94 4.70 -1.39
N THR A 14 13.66 5.95 -1.80
CA THR A 14 12.43 6.29 -2.52
C THR A 14 12.64 6.30 -4.03
N HIS A 15 11.74 5.62 -4.75
CA HIS A 15 11.70 5.51 -6.20
C HIS A 15 10.36 6.03 -6.72
N THR A 16 10.34 6.70 -7.88
CA THR A 16 9.08 7.02 -8.56
C THR A 16 8.70 5.89 -9.51
N PHE A 17 7.57 5.23 -9.23
CA PHE A 17 7.01 4.13 -10.01
C PHE A 17 5.92 4.63 -10.96
N ARG A 18 6.14 4.52 -12.27
CA ARG A 18 5.31 5.13 -13.34
C ARG A 18 4.57 4.11 -14.19
N ALA A 19 3.53 4.57 -14.89
CA ALA A 19 2.74 3.75 -15.81
C ALA A 19 3.61 2.89 -16.75
N GLY A 20 3.26 1.61 -16.88
CA GLY A 20 4.02 0.63 -17.66
C GLY A 20 5.14 -0.08 -16.88
N GLU A 21 5.61 0.47 -15.76
CA GLU A 21 6.65 -0.17 -14.96
C GLU A 21 6.09 -1.33 -14.11
N THR A 22 6.96 -2.28 -13.79
CA THR A 22 6.67 -3.37 -12.83
C THR A 22 7.73 -3.38 -11.75
N LEU A 23 7.31 -3.57 -10.50
CA LEU A 23 8.20 -3.74 -9.36
C LEU A 23 7.99 -5.12 -8.75
N TYR A 24 9.05 -5.71 -8.22
CA TYR A 24 9.03 -6.99 -7.53
C TYR A 24 9.58 -6.80 -6.12
N LEU A 25 8.78 -7.14 -5.11
CA LEU A 25 9.12 -7.03 -3.70
C LEU A 25 9.22 -8.43 -3.11
N GLN A 26 10.38 -8.75 -2.57
CA GLN A 26 10.61 -10.04 -1.91
C GLN A 26 9.95 -10.05 -0.54
N ARG A 27 9.64 -11.26 -0.05
CA ARG A 27 9.16 -11.44 1.33
C ARG A 27 10.19 -10.87 2.30
N GLY A 28 9.74 -10.01 3.21
CA GLY A 28 10.59 -9.39 4.22
C GLY A 28 11.21 -8.06 3.79
N THR A 29 11.01 -7.62 2.54
CA THR A 29 11.40 -6.27 2.10
C THR A 29 10.45 -5.23 2.68
N ALA A 30 10.95 -4.33 3.52
CA ALA A 30 10.21 -3.19 4.02
C ALA A 30 9.91 -2.22 2.86
N HIS A 31 8.63 -1.86 2.72
CA HIS A 31 8.20 -0.98 1.64
C HIS A 31 7.00 -0.12 2.02
N GLN A 32 6.84 1.00 1.32
CA GLN A 32 5.70 1.90 1.43
C GLN A 32 5.34 2.45 0.05
N LEU A 33 4.07 2.41 -0.32
CA LEU A 33 3.55 2.99 -1.56
C LEU A 33 2.72 4.22 -1.21
N ILE A 34 3.07 5.38 -1.77
CA ILE A 34 2.41 6.66 -1.52
C ILE A 34 2.05 7.30 -2.85
N ASN A 35 0.78 7.64 -3.04
CA ASN A 35 0.39 8.58 -4.08
C ASN A 35 0.55 10.01 -3.54
N ARG A 36 1.54 10.75 -4.05
CA ARG A 36 1.75 12.17 -3.71
C ARG A 36 1.12 13.14 -4.70
N SER A 37 0.60 12.64 -5.82
CA SER A 37 -0.05 13.45 -6.84
C SER A 37 -1.49 13.79 -6.45
N ASP A 38 -2.08 14.77 -7.13
CA ASP A 38 -3.50 15.11 -7.06
C ASP A 38 -4.37 14.24 -7.99
N ALA A 39 -3.75 13.33 -8.74
CA ALA A 39 -4.43 12.41 -9.65
C ALA A 39 -4.58 11.01 -9.04
N THR A 40 -5.59 10.26 -9.50
CA THR A 40 -5.75 8.85 -9.11
C THR A 40 -4.70 7.98 -9.79
N ALA A 41 -3.92 7.23 -9.01
CA ALA A 41 -3.04 6.19 -9.49
C ALA A 41 -3.75 4.83 -9.55
N ARG A 42 -3.51 4.04 -10.61
CA ARG A 42 -4.07 2.69 -10.77
C ARG A 42 -2.95 1.68 -10.93
N TYR A 43 -2.97 0.64 -10.10
CA TYR A 43 -1.98 -0.43 -10.12
C TYR A 43 -2.62 -1.76 -9.71
N LEU A 44 -1.92 -2.85 -10.03
CA LEU A 44 -2.30 -4.20 -9.66
C LEU A 44 -1.27 -4.75 -8.67
N VAL A 45 -1.75 -5.31 -7.57
CA VAL A 45 -0.92 -6.05 -6.60
C VAL A 45 -1.18 -7.53 -6.80
N ILE A 46 -0.10 -8.30 -6.95
CA ILE A 46 -0.14 -9.76 -7.03
C ILE A 46 0.68 -10.29 -5.85
N CYS A 47 0.06 -11.11 -5.01
CA CYS A 47 0.70 -11.69 -3.84
C CYS A 47 0.87 -13.21 -4.01
N ALA A 48 2.06 -13.71 -3.68
CA ALA A 48 2.38 -15.13 -3.68
C ALA A 48 3.21 -15.49 -2.42
N PRO A 49 2.80 -16.50 -1.63
CA PRO A 49 1.52 -17.21 -1.69
C PRO A 49 0.32 -16.26 -1.46
N ALA A 50 -0.90 -16.74 -1.74
CA ALA A 50 -2.14 -15.99 -1.53
C ALA A 50 -2.39 -15.67 -0.03
N GLY A 51 -3.38 -14.81 0.26
CA GLY A 51 -3.81 -14.48 1.63
C GLY A 51 -3.84 -12.98 1.95
N PHE A 52 -3.33 -12.12 1.07
CA PHE A 52 -3.44 -10.66 1.25
C PHE A 52 -4.89 -10.17 1.05
N ASP A 53 -5.62 -10.80 0.15
CA ASP A 53 -7.05 -10.61 -0.08
C ASP A 53 -7.89 -10.93 1.16
N GLU A 54 -7.62 -12.06 1.83
CA GLU A 54 -8.27 -12.41 3.10
C GLU A 54 -7.95 -11.40 4.23
N PHE A 55 -6.72 -10.87 4.26
CA PHE A 55 -6.37 -9.79 5.19
C PHE A 55 -7.24 -8.55 4.96
N VAL A 56 -7.39 -8.14 3.70
CA VAL A 56 -8.24 -6.99 3.32
C VAL A 56 -9.70 -7.25 3.70
N GLU A 57 -10.23 -8.45 3.45
CA GLU A 57 -11.61 -8.80 3.79
C GLU A 57 -11.88 -8.71 5.30
N ILE A 58 -10.91 -9.09 6.14
CA ILE A 58 -11.06 -9.00 7.60
C ILE A 58 -10.97 -7.56 8.08
N CYS A 59 -10.07 -6.73 7.54
CA CYS A 59 -9.82 -5.40 8.09
C CYS A 59 -10.53 -4.23 7.40
N ALA A 60 -11.07 -4.43 6.20
CA ALA A 60 -11.84 -3.43 5.49
C ALA A 60 -13.35 -3.56 5.77
N ASP A 61 -14.10 -2.55 5.35
CA ASP A 61 -15.55 -2.61 5.28
C ASP A 61 -15.96 -2.60 3.80
N LEU A 62 -16.96 -3.39 3.45
CA LEU A 62 -17.47 -3.45 2.08
C LEU A 62 -18.19 -2.14 1.74
N LEU A 63 -17.76 -1.48 0.66
CA LEU A 63 -18.41 -0.29 0.13
C LEU A 63 -19.11 -0.63 -1.19
N ALA A 64 -20.43 -0.42 -1.24
CA ALA A 64 -21.19 -0.51 -2.49
C ALA A 64 -20.96 0.76 -3.32
N ALA A 65 -20.82 0.61 -4.63
CA ALA A 65 -20.72 1.74 -5.53
C ALA A 65 -22.11 2.40 -5.75
N PRO A 66 -22.19 3.74 -5.90
CA PRO A 66 -21.08 4.70 -5.78
C PRO A 66 -20.70 4.94 -4.30
N TYR A 67 -19.41 5.19 -4.04
CA TYR A 67 -18.92 5.53 -2.70
C TYR A 67 -18.00 6.75 -2.75
N GLU A 68 -17.93 7.48 -1.64
CA GLU A 68 -16.96 8.54 -1.43
C GLU A 68 -15.77 8.01 -0.63
N THR A 69 -14.56 8.42 -1.00
CA THR A 69 -13.36 8.10 -0.23
C THR A 69 -13.23 9.07 0.93
N ALA A 70 -13.03 8.56 2.14
CA ALA A 70 -12.67 9.35 3.32
C ALA A 70 -11.36 8.83 3.92
N PRO A 71 -10.59 9.67 4.65
CA PRO A 71 -9.48 9.18 5.44
C PRO A 71 -9.93 8.07 6.42
N PRO A 72 -9.11 7.02 6.63
CA PRO A 72 -9.48 5.93 7.53
C PRO A 72 -9.62 6.44 8.97
N SER A 73 -10.67 5.98 9.66
CA SER A 73 -10.86 6.25 11.09
C SER A 73 -9.80 5.55 11.94
N ASP A 74 -9.57 6.01 13.17
CA ASP A 74 -8.61 5.34 14.07
C ASP A 74 -9.04 3.91 14.43
N ALA A 75 -10.34 3.65 14.51
CA ALA A 75 -10.88 2.31 14.69
C ALA A 75 -10.58 1.41 13.48
N SER A 76 -10.75 1.91 12.25
CA SER A 76 -10.40 1.17 11.02
C SER A 76 -8.90 0.88 10.97
N LYS A 77 -8.06 1.86 11.33
CA LYS A 77 -6.60 1.64 11.42
C LYS A 77 -6.26 0.59 12.49
N GLN A 78 -6.99 0.55 13.60
CA GLN A 78 -6.76 -0.44 14.66
C GLN A 78 -7.17 -1.85 14.21
N LYS A 79 -8.34 -2.00 13.58
CA LYS A 79 -8.81 -3.26 12.98
C LYS A 79 -7.77 -3.86 12.03
N MET A 80 -7.16 -3.02 11.18
CA MET A 80 -6.06 -3.39 10.30
C MET A 80 -4.80 -3.82 11.07
N ARG A 81 -4.39 -3.07 12.10
CA ARG A 81 -3.23 -3.42 12.94
C ARG A 81 -3.40 -4.76 13.66
N ASP A 82 -4.60 -5.02 14.18
CA ASP A 82 -4.88 -6.24 14.94
C ASP A 82 -4.91 -7.49 14.04
N ALA A 83 -5.38 -7.35 12.79
CA ALA A 83 -5.45 -8.44 11.83
C ALA A 83 -4.08 -8.80 11.22
N ALA A 84 -3.20 -7.81 11.01
CA ALA A 84 -1.97 -7.94 10.23
C ALA A 84 -1.06 -9.13 10.65
N PRO A 85 -0.78 -9.40 11.95
CA PRO A 85 0.12 -10.48 12.34
C PRO A 85 -0.36 -11.86 11.92
N ARG A 86 -1.67 -12.10 11.86
CA ARG A 86 -2.27 -13.38 11.43
C ARG A 86 -1.93 -13.72 9.98
N PHE A 87 -1.64 -12.71 9.16
CA PHE A 87 -1.29 -12.84 7.75
C PHE A 87 0.22 -12.64 7.49
N GLY A 88 1.04 -12.66 8.54
CA GLY A 88 2.49 -12.46 8.43
C GLY A 88 2.88 -11.03 8.01
N ILE A 89 1.99 -10.05 8.20
CA ILE A 89 2.24 -8.65 7.90
C ILE A 89 2.73 -7.95 9.17
N THR A 90 3.88 -7.29 9.07
CA THR A 90 4.39 -6.39 10.12
C THR A 90 4.23 -4.95 9.63
N LEU A 91 3.38 -4.18 10.30
CA LEU A 91 3.23 -2.76 10.02
C LEU A 91 4.34 -1.99 10.71
N LEU A 92 5.17 -1.31 9.91
CA LEU A 92 6.26 -0.48 10.39
C LEU A 92 5.76 0.95 10.66
N PRO A 93 6.38 1.69 11.59
CA PRO A 93 6.11 3.12 11.74
C PRO A 93 6.47 3.85 10.43
N PRO A 94 5.82 5.00 10.14
CA PRO A 94 6.16 5.81 8.97
C PRO A 94 7.65 6.13 8.96
N GLN A 95 8.32 5.85 7.85
CA GLN A 95 9.72 6.22 7.69
C GLN A 95 9.80 7.68 7.24
N ASN A 96 10.56 8.49 7.97
CA ASN A 96 10.74 9.90 7.63
C ASN A 96 11.83 10.03 6.55
N VAL A 97 11.50 9.67 5.31
CA VAL A 97 12.46 9.64 4.19
C VAL A 97 12.21 10.83 3.26
N ALA A 98 13.23 11.67 3.11
CA ALA A 98 13.25 12.75 2.11
C ALA A 98 13.28 12.15 0.70
N LEU A 99 12.62 12.79 -0.26
CA LEU A 99 12.71 12.39 -1.66
C LEU A 99 14.15 12.54 -2.13
N THR A 100 14.69 11.52 -2.78
CA THR A 100 15.93 11.65 -3.56
C THR A 100 15.61 12.56 -4.76
N PRO A 101 16.33 13.67 -4.97
CA PRO A 101 16.15 14.45 -6.19
C PRO A 101 16.49 13.58 -7.41
N ALA A 102 15.71 13.78 -8.48
CA ALA A 102 15.90 13.14 -9.78
C ALA A 102 17.23 13.52 -10.42
#